data_AF-A0A9D7T126-F1
#
_entry.id   AF-A0A9D7T126-F1
#
_cell.length_a   1.000
_cell.length_b   1.000
_cell.length_c   1.000
_cell.angle_alpha   90.00
_cell.angle_beta   90.00
_cell.angle_gamma   90.00
#
_symmetry.space_group_name_H-M   'P 1'
#
loop_
_entity.id
_entity.type
_entity.pdbx_description
1 polymer ?
#
loop_
_entity_poly.entity_id
_entity_poly.type
_entity_poly.pdbx_seq_one_letter_code
_entity_poly.pdbx_strand_id
1 'polypeptide(L)'
;MLYPQLLAVTSSSVETASQISDPISFQTALLVIIAGALLFVAKNLASLNHRISSVETGKKSNNRSTGATSNANGVLPAGMIAPEVVAAISAAIHTTLGGRNRILSIGQICPNRQAWSAEGRRQVFSSHKVR
;
A
#
# COMPACT_ATOMS: atom_id res chain seq x y z
N MET A 1 52.77 -17.56 -61.98
CA MET A 1 52.82 -16.35 -61.13
C MET A 1 51.86 -15.33 -61.70
N LEU A 2 50.93 -14.84 -60.87
CA LEU A 2 50.13 -13.59 -60.96
C LEU A 2 48.65 -13.85 -60.60
N TYR A 3 48.32 -13.59 -59.34
CA TYR A 3 46.95 -13.37 -58.87
C TYR A 3 46.63 -11.86 -58.99
N PRO A 4 45.51 -11.46 -59.60
CA PRO A 4 44.95 -10.13 -59.40
C PRO A 4 43.89 -10.16 -58.29
N GLN A 5 44.24 -9.45 -57.22
CA GLN A 5 43.39 -8.87 -56.19
C GLN A 5 42.25 -8.04 -56.81
N LEU A 6 41.00 -8.30 -56.46
CA LEU A 6 39.93 -7.30 -56.51
C LEU A 6 38.98 -7.48 -55.32
N LEU A 7 39.38 -6.86 -54.22
CA LEU A 7 38.58 -6.54 -53.04
C LEU A 7 37.44 -5.60 -53.43
N ALA A 8 36.22 -6.13 -53.55
CA ALA A 8 35.01 -5.32 -53.54
C ALA A 8 34.69 -4.95 -52.08
N VAL A 9 35.35 -3.91 -51.58
CA VAL A 9 34.94 -3.23 -50.35
C VAL A 9 33.67 -2.44 -50.67
N THR A 10 32.51 -3.03 -50.39
CA THR A 10 31.26 -2.28 -50.34
C THR A 10 31.21 -1.55 -49.00
N SER A 11 31.40 -0.25 -49.08
CA SER A 11 31.23 0.72 -48.00
C SER A 11 29.83 0.64 -47.41
N SER A 12 29.72 0.16 -46.17
CA SER A 12 28.53 0.34 -45.35
C SER A 12 28.49 1.79 -44.86
N SER A 13 27.93 2.69 -45.67
CA SER A 13 27.48 3.99 -45.19
C SER A 13 26.27 3.76 -44.28
N VAL A 14 26.53 3.54 -42.99
CA VAL A 14 25.51 3.68 -41.95
C VAL A 14 25.27 5.16 -41.78
N GLU A 15 24.38 5.71 -42.60
CA GLU A 15 23.77 7.02 -42.39
C GLU A 15 23.07 6.99 -41.03
N THR A 16 23.79 7.49 -40.03
CA THR A 16 23.21 7.85 -38.73
C THR A 16 22.52 9.21 -38.95
N ALA A 17 21.48 9.20 -39.77
CA ALA A 17 20.68 10.37 -40.04
C ALA A 17 19.78 10.65 -38.83
N SER A 18 19.85 11.88 -38.35
CA SER A 18 18.99 12.50 -37.33
C SER A 18 19.28 12.15 -35.87
N GLN A 19 20.40 12.68 -35.34
CA GLN A 19 20.40 13.19 -33.96
C GLN A 19 19.40 14.35 -33.88
N ILE A 20 18.11 14.02 -33.82
CA ILE A 20 17.10 14.94 -33.30
C ILE A 20 17.51 15.17 -31.84
N SER A 21 17.87 16.41 -31.57
CA SER A 21 18.21 16.90 -30.24
C SER A 21 16.94 16.91 -29.40
N ASP A 22 16.53 15.73 -28.91
CA ASP A 22 15.47 15.68 -27.91
C ASP A 22 15.96 16.44 -26.67
N PRO A 23 15.21 17.45 -26.18
CA PRO A 23 15.66 18.30 -25.08
C PRO A 23 15.83 17.54 -23.77
N ILE A 24 15.41 16.28 -23.72
CA ILE A 24 15.48 15.39 -22.56
C ILE A 24 16.03 14.06 -23.05
N SER A 25 17.32 13.80 -22.77
CA SER A 25 17.90 12.48 -22.98
C SER A 25 17.12 11.44 -22.16
N PHE A 26 16.85 10.27 -22.76
CA PHE A 26 16.20 9.15 -22.08
C PHE A 26 16.86 8.83 -20.72
N GLN A 27 18.18 8.96 -20.65
CA GLN A 27 18.96 8.77 -19.43
C GLN A 27 18.59 9.81 -18.36
N THR A 28 18.37 11.06 -18.75
CA THR A 28 17.92 12.13 -17.87
C THR A 28 16.50 11.89 -17.38
N ALA A 29 15.59 11.46 -18.25
CA ALA A 29 14.21 11.12 -17.87
C ALA A 29 14.17 9.98 -16.84
N LEU A 30 14.94 8.91 -17.08
CA LEU A 30 15.02 7.76 -16.18
C LEU A 30 15.59 8.13 -14.81
N LEU A 31 16.64 8.97 -14.77
CA LEU A 31 17.18 9.49 -13.51
C LEU A 31 16.16 10.31 -12.71
N VAL A 32 15.39 11.17 -13.39
CA VAL A 32 14.35 11.98 -12.72
C VAL A 32 13.26 11.10 -12.13
N ILE A 33 12.82 10.07 -12.85
CA ILE A 33 11.81 9.11 -12.36
C ILE A 33 12.33 8.36 -11.13
N ILE A 34 13.56 7.84 -11.18
CA ILE A 34 14.16 7.12 -10.05
C ILE A 34 14.34 8.06 -8.85
N ALA A 35 14.84 9.27 -9.06
CA ALA A 35 15.00 10.26 -8.00
C ALA A 35 13.65 10.62 -7.36
N GLY A 36 12.60 10.82 -8.17
CA GLY A 36 11.25 11.07 -7.70
C GLY A 36 10.68 9.90 -6.88
N ALA A 37 10.87 8.67 -7.34
CA ALA A 37 10.45 7.47 -6.64
C ALA A 37 11.17 7.31 -5.29
N LEU A 38 12.50 7.53 -5.26
CA LEU A 38 13.29 7.47 -4.03
C LEU A 38 12.85 8.54 -3.02
N LEU A 39 12.62 9.78 -3.48
CA LEU A 39 12.11 10.86 -2.62
C LEU A 39 10.72 10.52 -2.07
N PHE A 40 9.85 9.94 -2.90
CA PHE A 40 8.52 9.51 -2.47
C PHE A 40 8.60 8.44 -1.38
N VAL A 41 9.42 7.41 -1.56
CA VAL A 41 9.65 6.36 -0.56
C VAL A 41 10.25 6.94 0.72
N ALA A 42 11.27 7.80 0.61
CA ALA A 42 11.92 8.44 1.75
C ALA A 42 10.94 9.30 2.57
N LYS A 43 10.07 10.08 1.91
CA LYS A 43 9.03 10.87 2.59
C LYS A 43 8.01 9.99 3.29
N ASN A 44 7.60 8.88 2.69
CA ASN A 44 6.70 7.93 3.34
C ASN A 44 7.36 7.31 4.57
N LEU A 45 8.60 6.82 4.46
CA LEU A 45 9.34 6.28 5.62
C LEU A 45 9.53 7.33 6.71
N ALA A 46 9.89 8.56 6.37
CA ALA A 46 10.05 9.65 7.33
C ALA A 46 8.72 10.01 8.03
N SER A 47 7.62 10.02 7.27
CA SER A 47 6.26 10.22 7.82
C SER A 47 5.88 9.11 8.79
N LEU A 48 6.14 7.84 8.45
CA LEU A 48 5.91 6.71 9.34
C LEU A 48 6.76 6.83 10.62
N ASN A 49 8.05 7.15 10.48
CA ASN A 49 8.95 7.28 11.62
C ASN A 49 8.52 8.42 12.54
N HIS A 50 8.12 9.57 11.99
CA HIS A 50 7.62 10.70 12.78
C HIS A 50 6.32 10.36 13.53
N ARG A 51 5.46 9.51 12.97
CA ARG A 51 4.24 9.02 13.65
C ARG A 51 4.56 8.01 14.76
N ILE A 52 5.62 7.23 14.61
CA ILE A 52 6.09 6.32 15.67
C ILE A 52 6.71 7.15 16.81
N SER A 53 7.57 8.12 16.51
CA SER A 53 8.17 8.99 17.51
C SER A 53 7.15 9.86 18.25
N SER A 54 6.08 10.30 17.59
CA SER A 54 5.00 11.04 18.27
C SER A 54 4.17 10.16 19.21
N VAL A 55 4.03 8.87 18.90
CA VAL A 55 3.37 7.90 19.79
C VAL A 55 4.26 7.55 20.99
N GLU A 56 5.57 7.41 20.80
CA GLU A 56 6.51 7.13 21.90
C GLU A 56 6.64 8.30 22.88
N THR A 57 6.68 9.53 22.37
CA THR A 57 6.68 10.74 23.21
C THR A 57 5.33 10.99 23.88
N GLY A 58 4.21 10.63 23.24
CA GLY A 58 2.86 10.69 23.82
C GLY A 58 2.54 9.58 24.83
N LYS A 59 3.23 8.44 24.79
CA LYS A 59 3.00 7.28 25.68
C LYS A 59 3.32 7.57 27.15
N LYS A 60 4.07 8.63 27.45
CA LYS A 60 4.39 9.03 28.83
C LYS A 60 3.22 9.73 29.55
N SER A 61 2.14 10.11 28.85
CA SER A 61 1.00 10.82 29.46
C SER A 61 -0.28 9.97 29.62
N ASN A 62 -0.38 8.78 29.04
CA ASN A 62 -1.64 8.01 29.04
C ASN A 62 -1.59 6.72 29.86
N ASN A 63 -0.80 6.71 30.94
CA ASN A 63 -0.81 5.63 31.92
C ASN A 63 -1.77 5.96 33.08
N ARG A 64 -3.04 6.25 32.75
CA ARG A 64 -4.12 6.31 33.73
C ARG A 64 -5.09 5.16 33.47
N SER A 65 -4.71 4.02 34.06
CA SER A 65 -5.62 3.09 34.75
C SER A 65 -7.00 2.87 34.13
N THR A 66 -7.15 1.76 33.40
CA THR A 66 -8.34 0.92 33.51
C THR A 66 -7.87 -0.52 33.46
N GLY A 67 -7.95 -1.19 34.60
CA GLY A 67 -7.51 -2.57 34.78
C GLY A 67 -8.28 -3.53 33.89
N ALA A 68 -7.55 -4.47 33.30
CA ALA A 68 -8.09 -5.72 32.82
C ALA A 68 -7.26 -6.83 33.47
N THR A 69 -7.74 -7.31 34.60
CA THR A 69 -7.33 -8.56 35.24
C THR A 69 -7.71 -9.69 34.29
N SER A 70 -6.76 -10.15 33.46
CA SER A 70 -6.95 -11.28 32.57
C SER A 70 -6.76 -12.59 33.34
N ASN A 71 -7.81 -13.05 34.01
CA ASN A 71 -7.92 -14.46 34.40
C ASN A 71 -8.44 -15.25 33.19
N ALA A 72 -7.53 -15.64 32.31
CA ALA A 72 -7.83 -16.49 31.16
C ALA A 72 -7.83 -17.97 31.59
N ASN A 73 -8.97 -18.43 32.08
CA ASN A 73 -9.34 -19.85 32.13
C ASN A 73 -10.86 -19.95 32.03
N GLY A 74 -11.42 -19.42 30.94
CA GLY A 74 -12.83 -19.54 30.58
C GLY A 74 -12.94 -20.16 29.21
N VAL A 75 -13.34 -21.43 29.14
CA VAL A 75 -13.75 -22.09 27.90
C VAL A 75 -14.85 -21.24 27.25
N LEU A 76 -14.54 -20.58 26.14
CA LEU A 76 -15.50 -19.78 25.41
C LEU A 76 -16.51 -20.72 24.72
N PRO A 77 -17.82 -20.42 24.79
CA PRO A 77 -18.84 -21.20 24.10
C PRO A 77 -18.61 -21.20 22.58
N ALA A 78 -18.83 -22.34 21.94
CA ALA A 78 -18.66 -22.52 20.51
C ALA A 78 -19.46 -21.46 19.72
N GLY A 79 -18.76 -20.63 18.95
CA GLY A 79 -19.34 -19.53 18.16
C GLY A 79 -19.04 -18.13 18.69
N MET A 80 -18.43 -17.98 19.87
CA MET A 80 -17.96 -16.70 20.38
C MET A 80 -16.49 -16.46 19.99
N ILE A 81 -16.19 -15.32 19.36
CA ILE A 81 -14.82 -14.94 19.04
C ILE A 81 -14.10 -14.58 20.33
N ALA A 82 -12.91 -15.14 20.53
CA ALA A 82 -12.10 -14.85 21.69
C ALA A 82 -11.76 -13.35 21.77
N PRO A 83 -11.82 -12.73 22.96
CA PRO A 83 -11.60 -11.30 23.12
C PRO A 83 -10.22 -10.85 22.63
N GLU A 84 -9.21 -11.73 22.72
CA GLU A 84 -7.86 -11.51 22.20
C GLU A 84 -7.87 -11.34 20.67
N VAL A 85 -8.70 -12.12 19.97
CA VAL A 85 -8.85 -12.05 18.50
C VAL A 85 -9.58 -10.76 18.11
N VAL A 86 -10.61 -10.35 18.85
CA VAL A 86 -11.31 -9.08 18.63
C VAL A 86 -10.35 -7.90 18.81
N ALA A 87 -9.52 -7.93 19.86
CA ALA A 87 -8.51 -6.90 20.12
C ALA A 87 -7.46 -6.84 19.00
N ALA A 88 -6.95 -7.99 18.56
CA ALA A 88 -5.98 -8.07 17.47
C ALA A 88 -6.55 -7.52 16.15
N ILE A 89 -7.77 -7.91 15.78
CA ILE A 89 -8.47 -7.40 14.59
C ILE A 89 -8.67 -5.89 14.69
N SER A 90 -9.12 -5.39 15.84
CA SER A 90 -9.36 -3.96 16.05
C SER A 90 -8.07 -3.14 15.93
N ALA A 91 -6.97 -3.63 16.50
CA ALA A 91 -5.65 -3.01 16.37
C ALA A 91 -5.18 -2.97 14.91
N ALA A 92 -5.31 -4.08 14.17
CA ALA A 92 -4.95 -4.15 12.76
C ALA A 92 -5.77 -3.19 11.89
N ILE A 93 -7.08 -3.08 12.12
CA ILE A 93 -7.94 -2.13 11.41
C ILE A 93 -7.53 -0.69 11.73
N HIS A 94 -7.25 -0.40 13.00
CA HIS A 94 -6.86 0.93 13.44
C HIS A 94 -5.52 1.39 12.83
N THR A 95 -4.53 0.48 12.73
CA THR A 95 -3.22 0.78 12.15
C THR A 95 -3.27 0.94 10.63
N THR A 96 -4.09 0.13 9.94
CA THR A 96 -4.20 0.16 8.48
C THR A 96 -5.03 1.33 7.97
N LEU A 97 -6.19 1.60 8.58
CA LEU A 97 -7.13 2.62 8.10
C LEU A 97 -6.92 4.01 8.73
N GLY A 98 -6.16 4.09 9.84
CA GLY A 98 -5.80 5.34 10.50
C GLY A 98 -6.99 6.04 11.17
N GLY A 99 -7.32 5.64 12.41
CA GLY A 99 -8.01 6.40 13.48
C GLY A 99 -9.40 7.02 13.24
N ARG A 100 -9.83 7.22 11.99
CA ARG A 100 -11.02 8.00 11.65
C ARG A 100 -12.24 7.14 11.33
N ASN A 101 -12.06 5.82 11.30
CA ASN A 101 -13.11 4.84 11.02
C ASN A 101 -13.54 4.14 12.31
N ARG A 102 -14.86 3.95 12.47
CA ARG A 102 -15.44 3.25 13.61
C ARG A 102 -15.80 1.82 13.23
N ILE A 103 -15.31 0.85 14.01
CA ILE A 103 -15.69 -0.56 13.88
C ILE A 103 -17.11 -0.72 14.45
N LEU A 104 -18.06 -1.17 13.62
CA LEU A 104 -19.45 -1.36 14.03
C LEU A 104 -19.73 -2.75 14.61
N SER A 105 -19.14 -3.80 14.03
CA SER A 105 -19.20 -5.17 14.57
C SER A 105 -18.06 -6.03 14.03
N ILE A 106 -17.61 -6.99 14.85
CA ILE A 106 -16.71 -8.08 14.47
C ILE A 106 -17.47 -9.37 14.79
N GLY A 107 -17.58 -10.27 13.82
CA GLY A 107 -18.35 -11.50 13.96
C GLY A 107 -17.84 -12.57 13.00
N GLN A 108 -18.15 -13.83 13.31
CA GLN A 108 -17.77 -14.93 12.43
C GLN A 108 -18.57 -14.85 11.12
N ILE A 109 -17.90 -15.20 10.02
CA ILE A 109 -18.55 -15.31 8.73
C ILE A 109 -19.42 -16.56 8.77
N CYS A 110 -20.74 -16.38 8.88
CA CYS A 110 -21.67 -17.49 8.69
C CYS A 110 -21.76 -17.78 7.19
N PRO A 111 -21.72 -19.05 6.75
CA PRO A 111 -21.76 -19.42 5.33
C PRO A 111 -23.03 -18.95 4.60
N ASN A 112 -24.11 -18.67 5.33
CA ASN A 112 -25.37 -18.17 4.76
C ASN A 112 -25.55 -16.63 4.85
N ARG A 113 -24.55 -15.89 5.35
CA ARG A 113 -24.61 -14.43 5.48
C ARG A 113 -24.02 -13.80 4.23
N GLN A 114 -24.87 -13.38 3.30
CA GLN A 114 -24.45 -12.65 2.09
C GLN A 114 -24.00 -11.22 2.42
N ALA A 115 -22.86 -11.06 3.11
CA ALA A 115 -22.30 -9.75 3.45
C ALA A 115 -22.04 -8.89 2.19
N TRP A 116 -21.61 -9.53 1.08
CA TRP A 116 -21.43 -8.85 -0.20
C TRP A 116 -22.74 -8.41 -0.87
N SER A 117 -23.82 -9.19 -0.73
CA SER A 117 -25.15 -8.82 -1.26
C SER A 117 -25.73 -7.61 -0.52
N ALA A 118 -25.48 -7.50 0.79
CA ALA A 118 -25.92 -6.36 1.58
C ALA A 118 -25.18 -5.06 1.22
N GLU A 119 -23.87 -5.12 0.99
CA GLU A 119 -23.07 -3.95 0.60
C GLU A 119 -23.38 -3.51 -0.84
N GLY A 120 -23.57 -4.45 -1.77
CA GLY A 120 -23.98 -4.15 -3.13
C GLY A 120 -25.32 -3.40 -3.20
N ARG A 121 -26.31 -3.80 -2.38
CA ARG A 121 -27.60 -3.09 -2.28
C ARG A 121 -27.43 -1.65 -1.79
N ARG A 122 -26.54 -1.39 -0.82
CA ARG A 122 -26.31 -0.03 -0.31
C ARG A 122 -25.77 0.91 -1.38
N GLN A 123 -24.88 0.41 -2.24
CA GLN A 123 -24.32 1.20 -3.34
C GLN A 123 -25.37 1.57 -4.41
N VAL A 124 -26.29 0.65 -4.72
CA VAL A 124 -27.39 0.88 -5.68
C VAL A 124 -28.33 2.00 -5.20
N PHE A 125 -28.63 2.07 -3.91
CA PHE A 125 -29.49 3.11 -3.34
C PHE A 125 -28.78 4.45 -3.09
N SER A 126 -27.45 4.47 -2.91
CA SER A 126 -26.71 5.73 -2.80
C SER A 126 -26.65 6.54 -4.11
N SER A 127 -26.79 5.87 -5.27
CA SER A 127 -26.81 6.54 -6.58
C SER A 127 -28.13 7.25 -6.90
N HIS A 128 -29.21 7.01 -6.16
CA HIS A 128 -30.56 7.52 -6.44
C HIS A 128 -31.02 8.66 -5.53
N LYS A 129 -30.11 9.36 -4.84
CA LYS A 129 -30.44 10.67 -4.25
C LYS A 129 -30.53 11.72 -5.36
N VAL A 130 -31.57 11.62 -6.17
CA VAL A 130 -32.06 12.70 -7.03
C VAL A 130 -32.90 13.62 -6.14
N ARG A 131 -32.56 14.90 -6.21
CA ARG A 131 -33.11 16.00 -5.41
C ARG A 131 -34.54 16.30 -5.81
#